data_AF-A0A8C6S7S8-F1
#
_entry.id   AF-A0A8C6S7S8-F1
#
_cell.length_a   1.000
_cell.length_b   1.000
_cell.length_c   1.000
_cell.angle_alpha   90.00
_cell.angle_beta   90.00
_cell.angle_gamma   90.00
#
_symmetry.space_group_name_H-M   'P 1'
#
loop_
_entity.id
_entity.type
_entity.pdbx_description
1 polymer ?
#
loop_
_entity_poly.entity_id
_entity_poly.type
_entity_poly.pdbx_seq_one_letter_code
_entity_poly.pdbx_strand_id
1 'polypeptide(L)'
;MEDKHLKPKLSLDQATDLLKHYDDQNFYVLSNNGDKYVLKIMNSGDSKNPSLIENGIPAQTAMPTVTGQLMSVEELDCGFGRQKYLVRLLSYLPGVTISKSPSLHSCCMRRDIILPILQMQHPHIMELERDGFIWSLSNLLVLEKYLYVLDGEPLQDVVRSVIDLYKTTVVPKYPHLRKCINHGDFNDLNILVQPDKNDTYKISGILDFGDMNSGFYIHELAITIMYIMTEHPNPIEVGGAVLAGWESELPLDEAERDCLYALVLSRFCQSLIFARYSVLLHPENEEYLMISSRKGVFILQDLWKLGKEHVEKVWLQSAAQYCSLK
;
A
#
# COMPACT_ATOMS: atom_id res chain seq x y z
N MET A 1 -37.80 -8.76 31.67
CA MET A 1 -37.04 -9.21 30.48
C MET A 1 -36.42 -7.96 29.90
N GLU A 2 -35.19 -7.69 30.31
CA GLU A 2 -34.42 -6.52 29.90
C GLU A 2 -33.89 -6.71 28.48
N ASP A 3 -34.06 -5.67 27.68
CA ASP A 3 -33.66 -5.61 26.29
C ASP A 3 -32.13 -5.51 26.19
N LYS A 4 -31.50 -6.63 25.80
CA LYS A 4 -30.05 -6.76 25.58
C LYS A 4 -29.67 -6.20 24.20
N HIS A 5 -29.73 -4.89 24.02
CA HIS A 5 -29.13 -4.22 22.86
C HIS A 5 -28.46 -2.90 23.27
N LEU A 6 -27.44 -2.95 24.14
CA LEU A 6 -26.49 -1.85 24.26
C LEU A 6 -25.57 -1.87 23.03
N LYS A 7 -25.94 -1.10 22.00
CA LYS A 7 -24.97 -0.62 21.00
C LYS A 7 -24.13 0.46 21.68
N PRO A 8 -22.79 0.44 21.57
CA PRO A 8 -21.97 1.47 22.19
C PRO A 8 -22.27 2.83 21.57
N LYS A 9 -22.68 3.79 22.40
CA LYS A 9 -22.66 5.22 22.07
C LYS A 9 -21.22 5.69 22.25
N LEU A 10 -20.44 5.80 21.18
CA LEU A 10 -19.15 6.48 21.23
C LEU A 10 -19.36 7.98 21.02
N SER A 11 -18.88 8.80 21.96
CA SER A 11 -18.66 10.24 21.72
C SER A 11 -17.23 10.43 21.21
N LEU A 12 -17.03 11.46 20.36
CA LEU A 12 -15.73 11.78 19.76
C LEU A 12 -14.64 12.08 20.80
N ASP A 13 -15.03 12.38 22.05
CA ASP A 13 -14.16 12.74 23.17
C ASP A 13 -13.27 11.58 23.69
N GLN A 14 -13.42 10.36 23.14
CA GLN A 14 -12.67 9.17 23.54
C GLN A 14 -11.48 8.83 22.61
N ALA A 15 -11.23 9.66 21.59
CA ALA A 15 -10.09 9.51 20.67
C ALA A 15 -8.80 10.05 21.33
N THR A 16 -7.82 9.18 21.61
CA THR A 16 -6.67 9.55 22.44
C THR A 16 -5.39 9.84 21.67
N ASP A 17 -5.18 9.24 20.49
CA ASP A 17 -3.92 9.35 19.73
C ASP A 17 -4.17 9.49 18.22
N LEU A 18 -3.66 10.57 17.62
CA LEU A 18 -3.61 10.74 16.17
C LEU A 18 -2.49 9.87 15.60
N LEU A 19 -2.84 8.92 14.75
CA LEU A 19 -1.87 8.17 13.95
C LEU A 19 -1.49 9.03 12.74
N LYS A 20 -0.19 9.23 12.48
CA LYS A 20 0.29 9.99 11.31
C LYS A 20 0.00 9.20 10.03
N HIS A 21 -0.69 9.80 9.08
CA HIS A 21 -1.05 9.22 7.78
C HIS A 21 -0.93 10.28 6.67
N TYR A 22 -0.92 9.80 5.42
CA TYR A 22 -0.72 10.62 4.23
C TYR A 22 -1.94 11.50 3.92
N ASP A 23 -3.15 10.91 3.95
CA ASP A 23 -4.40 11.57 3.52
C ASP A 23 -5.51 11.52 4.58
N ASP A 24 -5.67 10.41 5.29
CA ASP A 24 -6.76 10.18 6.26
C ASP A 24 -6.33 10.48 7.71
N GLN A 25 -7.29 10.69 8.62
CA GLN A 25 -7.01 10.79 10.06
C GLN A 25 -7.53 9.56 10.79
N ASN A 26 -6.61 8.81 11.41
CA ASN A 26 -6.93 7.63 12.19
C ASN A 26 -6.70 7.89 13.68
N PHE A 27 -7.71 7.56 14.49
CA PHE A 27 -7.67 7.70 15.94
C PHE A 27 -7.87 6.36 16.62
N TYR A 28 -7.01 6.03 17.57
CA TYR A 28 -7.27 4.91 18.47
C TYR A 28 -8.39 5.28 19.45
N VAL A 29 -9.35 4.37 19.62
CA VAL A 29 -10.47 4.57 20.53
C VAL A 29 -10.59 3.39 21.48
N LEU A 30 -10.56 3.68 22.78
CA LEU A 30 -10.82 2.72 23.85
C LEU A 30 -12.20 3.01 24.43
N SER A 31 -13.11 2.06 24.26
CA SER A 31 -14.44 2.14 24.86
C SER A 31 -14.41 1.92 26.38
N ASN A 32 -15.48 2.35 27.06
CA ASN A 32 -15.61 2.21 28.52
C ASN A 32 -15.60 0.75 29.00
N ASN A 33 -15.98 -0.20 28.14
CA ASN A 33 -15.97 -1.64 28.42
C ASN A 33 -14.64 -2.31 28.00
N GLY A 34 -13.65 -1.56 27.54
CA GLY A 34 -12.32 -2.05 27.20
C GLY A 34 -12.16 -2.56 25.76
N ASP A 35 -13.21 -2.51 24.94
CA ASP A 35 -13.12 -2.81 23.51
C ASP A 35 -12.35 -1.71 22.79
N LYS A 36 -11.58 -2.12 21.77
CA LYS A 36 -10.68 -1.26 21.01
C LYS A 36 -11.21 -1.06 19.58
N TYR A 37 -11.10 0.17 19.10
CA TYR A 37 -11.52 0.55 17.77
C TYR A 37 -10.53 1.53 17.13
N VAL A 38 -10.69 1.72 15.82
CA VAL A 38 -10.05 2.81 15.07
C VAL A 38 -11.15 3.68 14.48
N LEU A 39 -11.19 4.96 14.86
CA LEU A 39 -12.04 5.94 14.20
C LEU A 39 -11.26 6.53 13.02
N LYS A 40 -11.78 6.35 11.80
CA LYS A 40 -11.17 6.84 10.57
C LYS A 40 -12.02 7.98 10.01
N ILE A 41 -11.37 9.13 9.79
CA ILE A 41 -11.90 10.28 9.05
C ILE A 41 -11.22 10.24 7.69
N MET A 42 -11.97 9.90 6.65
CA MET A 42 -11.46 9.81 5.28
C MET A 42 -11.15 11.21 4.75
N ASN A 43 -10.17 11.35 3.86
CA ASN A 43 -9.88 12.60 3.17
C ASN A 43 -11.10 13.10 2.37
N SER A 44 -11.13 14.40 2.06
CA SER A 44 -12.28 15.03 1.42
C SER A 44 -12.50 14.61 -0.04
N GLY A 45 -11.49 14.03 -0.69
CA GLY A 45 -11.60 13.42 -2.01
C GLY A 45 -12.38 12.12 -1.96
N ASP A 46 -11.90 11.15 -1.19
CA ASP A 46 -12.52 9.84 -1.07
C ASP A 46 -13.86 9.89 -0.32
N SER A 47 -14.06 10.92 0.52
CA SER A 47 -15.37 11.22 1.14
C SER A 47 -16.49 11.45 0.12
N LYS A 48 -16.16 11.67 -1.17
CA LYS A 48 -17.15 11.79 -2.26
C LYS A 48 -17.60 10.45 -2.82
N ASN A 49 -16.90 9.35 -2.54
CA ASN A 49 -17.25 8.01 -3.02
C ASN A 49 -17.42 7.02 -1.83
N PRO A 50 -18.63 6.94 -1.25
CA PRO A 50 -18.90 6.07 -0.10
C PRO A 50 -18.84 4.56 -0.44
N SER A 51 -18.77 4.17 -1.71
CA SER A 51 -18.60 2.77 -2.12
C SER A 51 -17.17 2.26 -2.07
N LEU A 52 -16.18 3.12 -1.83
CA LEU A 52 -14.79 2.75 -1.54
C LEU A 52 -14.69 2.18 -0.12
N ILE A 53 -15.31 1.02 0.09
CA ILE A 53 -15.31 0.32 1.37
C ILE A 53 -14.10 -0.61 1.40
N GLU A 54 -13.32 -0.51 2.47
CA GLU A 54 -12.19 -1.41 2.70
C GLU A 54 -12.73 -2.82 2.94
N ASN A 55 -12.42 -3.74 2.02
CA ASN A 55 -12.73 -5.16 2.15
C ASN A 55 -11.46 -5.94 1.83
N GLY A 56 -10.94 -6.65 2.83
CA GLY A 56 -9.75 -7.48 2.70
C GLY A 56 -9.75 -8.63 3.68
N ILE A 57 -8.75 -9.50 3.58
CA ILE A 57 -8.70 -10.75 4.33
C ILE A 57 -7.28 -10.90 4.88
N PRO A 58 -7.05 -10.91 6.21
CA PRO A 58 -7.87 -10.34 7.28
C PRO A 58 -7.77 -8.80 7.31
N ALA A 59 -8.90 -8.09 7.23
CA ALA A 59 -8.96 -6.62 7.29
C ALA A 59 -9.86 -6.11 8.43
N GLN A 60 -9.80 -4.80 8.68
CA GLN A 60 -10.68 -4.15 9.64
C GLN A 60 -12.13 -4.21 9.16
N THR A 61 -13.07 -4.44 10.08
CA THR A 61 -14.50 -4.45 9.79
C THR A 61 -15.14 -3.15 10.27
N ALA A 62 -15.96 -2.54 9.41
CA ALA A 62 -16.73 -1.36 9.77
C ALA A 62 -17.82 -1.70 10.80
N MET A 63 -17.87 -0.92 11.87
CA MET A 63 -18.85 -1.03 12.94
C MET A 63 -20.05 -0.13 12.64
N PRO A 64 -21.29 -0.62 12.77
CA PRO A 64 -22.47 0.19 12.51
C PRO A 64 -22.62 1.30 13.56
N THR A 65 -22.98 2.48 13.10
CA THR A 65 -23.44 3.59 13.93
C THR A 65 -24.73 3.24 14.68
N VAL A 66 -25.16 4.12 15.59
CA VAL A 66 -26.42 3.97 16.32
C VAL A 66 -27.64 3.88 15.39
N THR A 67 -27.57 4.52 14.21
CA THR A 67 -28.63 4.47 13.18
C THR A 67 -28.53 3.24 12.28
N GLY A 68 -27.49 2.41 12.44
CA GLY A 68 -27.26 1.19 11.67
C GLY A 68 -26.46 1.39 10.39
N GLN A 69 -26.09 2.63 10.04
CA GLN A 69 -25.22 2.92 8.90
C GLN A 69 -23.75 2.61 9.23
N LEU A 70 -22.97 2.12 8.27
CA LEU A 70 -21.54 1.79 8.47
C LEU A 70 -20.62 3.02 8.42
N MET A 71 -21.14 4.15 7.96
CA MET A 71 -20.42 5.41 7.84
C MET A 71 -21.38 6.56 8.15
N SER A 72 -20.83 7.70 8.59
CA SER A 72 -21.54 8.96 8.70
C SER A 72 -20.82 10.06 7.94
N VAL A 73 -21.56 11.05 7.43
CA VAL A 73 -20.99 12.26 6.85
C VAL A 73 -20.99 13.32 7.94
N GLU A 74 -19.80 13.71 8.38
CA GLU A 74 -19.61 14.73 9.41
C GLU A 74 -19.03 16.00 8.82
N GLU A 75 -19.48 17.15 9.31
CA GLU A 75 -18.94 18.45 8.93
C GLU A 75 -17.92 18.89 9.97
N LEU A 76 -16.63 18.78 9.63
CA LEU A 76 -15.50 18.96 10.56
C LEU A 76 -14.52 19.99 9.99
N ASP A 77 -13.76 20.64 10.87
CA ASP A 77 -12.58 21.41 10.47
C ASP A 77 -11.33 20.60 10.83
N CYS A 78 -10.71 20.03 9.80
CA CYS A 78 -9.52 19.20 9.92
C CYS A 78 -8.23 19.99 9.62
N GLY A 79 -8.27 21.33 9.74
CA GLY A 79 -7.13 22.22 9.48
C GLY A 79 -7.14 22.91 8.12
N PHE A 80 -8.13 22.59 7.27
CA PHE A 80 -8.31 23.15 5.92
C PHE A 80 -9.66 23.85 5.76
N GLY A 81 -10.19 24.35 6.88
CA GLY A 81 -11.54 24.88 6.97
C GLY A 81 -12.59 23.76 7.06
N ARG A 82 -13.83 24.19 7.29
CA ARG A 82 -14.95 23.27 7.50
C ARG A 82 -15.34 22.58 6.19
N GLN A 83 -15.22 21.26 6.17
CA GLN A 83 -15.56 20.40 5.03
C GLN A 83 -16.37 19.19 5.49
N LYS A 84 -16.98 18.49 4.52
CA LYS A 84 -17.70 17.24 4.78
C LYS A 84 -16.75 16.06 4.60
N TYR A 85 -16.70 15.21 5.60
CA TYR A 85 -15.86 14.02 5.64
C TYR A 85 -16.70 12.78 5.91
N LEU A 86 -16.36 11.67 5.26
CA LEU A 86 -16.85 10.36 5.67
C LEU A 86 -16.09 9.90 6.90
N VAL A 87 -16.84 9.57 7.94
CA VAL A 87 -16.34 9.09 9.22
C VAL A 87 -16.87 7.68 9.45
N ARG A 88 -16.00 6.80 9.94
CA ARG A 88 -16.35 5.42 10.23
C ARG A 88 -15.56 4.87 11.40
N LEU A 89 -16.20 3.97 12.14
CA LEU A 89 -15.56 3.24 13.22
C LEU A 89 -15.21 1.84 12.72
N LEU A 90 -13.97 1.43 12.94
CA LEU A 90 -13.42 0.17 12.49
C LEU A 90 -13.04 -0.70 13.68
N SER A 91 -13.18 -2.01 13.55
CA SER A 91 -12.62 -2.96 14.51
C SER A 91 -11.10 -2.77 14.63
N TYR A 92 -10.57 -2.86 15.84
CA TYR A 92 -9.13 -2.90 16.05
C TYR A 92 -8.58 -4.30 15.72
N LEU A 93 -7.55 -4.38 14.86
CA LEU A 93 -6.85 -5.63 14.59
C LEU A 93 -5.66 -5.78 15.55
N PRO A 94 -5.54 -6.90 16.28
CA PRO A 94 -4.43 -7.12 17.18
C PRO A 94 -3.16 -7.47 16.39
N GLY A 95 -2.00 -6.98 16.79
CA GLY A 95 -0.72 -7.30 16.17
C GLY A 95 0.27 -6.15 16.25
N VAL A 96 1.46 -6.35 15.68
CA VAL A 96 2.47 -5.30 15.46
C VAL A 96 2.78 -5.20 13.98
N THR A 97 3.06 -3.99 13.49
CA THR A 97 3.47 -3.77 12.11
C THR A 97 4.84 -4.41 11.85
N ILE A 98 5.08 -4.92 10.65
CA ILE A 98 6.39 -5.47 10.27
C ILE A 98 7.50 -4.43 10.43
N SER A 99 7.20 -3.14 10.20
CA SER A 99 8.14 -2.03 10.41
C SER A 99 8.75 -1.98 11.82
N LYS A 100 8.01 -2.45 12.84
CA LYS A 100 8.50 -2.51 14.24
C LYS A 100 9.35 -3.74 14.53
N SER A 101 9.44 -4.68 13.60
CA SER A 101 10.28 -5.88 13.73
C SER A 101 10.98 -6.17 12.39
N PRO A 102 12.07 -5.44 12.07
CA PRO A 102 12.71 -5.54 10.77
C PRO A 102 13.25 -6.93 10.40
N SER A 103 13.51 -7.79 11.39
CA SER A 103 13.84 -9.20 11.17
C SER A 103 12.73 -9.98 10.46
N LEU A 104 11.51 -9.45 10.42
CA LEU A 104 10.33 -10.07 9.82
C LEU A 104 10.01 -9.61 8.40
N HIS A 105 10.82 -8.75 7.78
CA HIS A 105 10.63 -8.39 6.36
C HIS A 105 10.64 -9.62 5.45
N SER A 106 11.38 -10.66 5.83
CA SER A 106 11.38 -11.95 5.14
C SER A 106 10.04 -12.70 5.23
N CYS A 107 9.16 -12.35 6.17
CA CYS A 107 7.82 -12.92 6.28
C CYS A 107 6.94 -12.50 5.09
N CYS A 108 7.17 -11.32 4.48
CA CYS A 108 6.40 -10.82 3.33
C CYS A 108 6.46 -11.72 2.09
N MET A 109 7.38 -12.70 2.10
CA MET A 109 7.65 -13.62 1.01
C MET A 109 6.96 -14.98 1.22
N ARG A 110 6.17 -15.11 2.29
CA ARG A 110 5.49 -16.35 2.64
C ARG A 110 4.09 -16.40 2.05
N ARG A 111 3.66 -17.64 1.81
CA ARG A 111 2.35 -17.98 1.26
C ARG A 111 1.18 -17.36 2.03
N ASP A 112 1.26 -17.33 3.37
CA ASP A 112 0.22 -16.75 4.23
C ASP A 112 0.05 -15.24 4.05
N ILE A 113 1.04 -14.58 3.44
CA ILE A 113 1.02 -13.14 3.14
C ILE A 113 0.51 -12.87 1.74
N ILE A 114 0.96 -13.67 0.79
CA ILE A 114 0.69 -13.45 -0.64
C ILE A 114 -0.72 -13.92 -0.99
N LEU A 115 -1.14 -15.07 -0.48
CA LEU A 115 -2.42 -15.68 -0.86
C LEU A 115 -3.64 -14.78 -0.58
N PRO A 116 -3.77 -14.10 0.58
CA PRO A 116 -4.92 -13.25 0.80
C PRO A 116 -5.00 -12.04 -0.13
N ILE A 117 -3.84 -11.47 -0.55
CA ILE A 117 -3.78 -10.39 -1.54
C ILE A 117 -4.25 -10.89 -2.91
N LEU A 118 -3.79 -12.09 -3.31
CA LEU A 118 -4.19 -12.71 -4.57
C LEU A 118 -5.68 -13.07 -4.63
N GLN A 119 -6.33 -13.20 -3.46
CA GLN A 119 -7.73 -13.59 -3.33
C GLN A 119 -8.67 -12.43 -2.97
N MET A 120 -8.19 -11.18 -3.04
CA MET A 120 -9.03 -10.02 -2.77
C MET A 120 -10.26 -9.98 -3.68
N GLN A 121 -11.42 -9.69 -3.08
CA GLN A 121 -12.69 -9.55 -3.76
C GLN A 121 -13.40 -8.29 -3.26
N HIS A 122 -14.10 -7.59 -4.17
CA HIS A 122 -14.88 -6.42 -3.83
C HIS A 122 -16.28 -6.49 -4.46
N PRO A 123 -17.37 -6.27 -3.69
CA PRO A 123 -18.74 -6.36 -4.22
C PRO A 123 -19.05 -5.27 -5.26
N HIS A 124 -18.33 -4.14 -5.21
CA HIS A 124 -18.47 -3.03 -6.16
C HIS A 124 -17.17 -2.84 -6.94
N ILE A 125 -16.76 -3.84 -7.72
CA ILE A 125 -15.47 -3.82 -8.42
C ILE A 125 -15.33 -2.63 -9.40
N MET A 126 -16.43 -2.18 -9.99
CA MET A 126 -16.45 -1.02 -10.90
C MET A 126 -16.04 0.28 -10.19
N GLU A 127 -16.29 0.41 -8.89
CA GLU A 127 -15.89 1.58 -8.10
C GLU A 127 -14.38 1.62 -7.85
N LEU A 128 -13.68 0.49 -8.08
CA LEU A 128 -12.23 0.41 -8.03
C LEU A 128 -11.57 0.79 -9.37
N GLU A 129 -12.33 1.01 -10.43
CA GLU A 129 -11.84 1.59 -11.70
C GLU A 129 -11.67 3.11 -11.54
N ARG A 130 -10.67 3.51 -10.76
CA ARG A 130 -10.43 4.91 -10.39
C ARG A 130 -9.60 5.61 -11.47
N ASP A 131 -10.27 6.18 -12.47
CA ASP A 131 -9.62 6.92 -13.56
C ASP A 131 -8.77 8.08 -13.03
N GLY A 132 -7.53 8.19 -13.52
CA GLY A 132 -6.56 9.19 -13.09
C GLY A 132 -6.10 9.09 -11.63
N PHE A 133 -6.48 8.04 -10.89
CA PHE A 133 -6.03 7.85 -9.51
C PHE A 133 -4.51 7.73 -9.44
N ILE A 134 -3.90 8.68 -8.72
CA ILE A 134 -2.45 8.91 -8.75
C ILE A 134 -1.64 7.72 -8.24
N TRP A 135 -2.19 6.94 -7.30
CA TRP A 135 -1.50 5.77 -6.73
C TRP A 135 -1.71 4.48 -7.52
N SER A 136 -2.57 4.46 -8.54
CA SER A 136 -2.66 3.31 -9.44
C SER A 136 -1.45 3.28 -10.38
N LEU A 137 -0.72 2.16 -10.39
CA LEU A 137 0.38 1.97 -11.35
C LEU A 137 -0.09 1.93 -12.80
N SER A 138 -1.38 1.68 -13.07
CA SER A 138 -1.97 1.82 -14.40
C SER A 138 -1.96 3.26 -14.90
N ASN A 139 -1.90 4.24 -13.99
CA ASN A 139 -1.94 5.66 -14.29
C ASN A 139 -0.56 6.33 -14.25
N LEU A 140 0.54 5.57 -14.36
CA LEU A 140 1.90 6.09 -14.18
C LEU A 140 2.21 7.34 -15.03
N LEU A 141 1.64 7.45 -16.23
CA LEU A 141 1.88 8.59 -17.12
C LEU A 141 1.41 9.94 -16.53
N VAL A 142 0.57 9.92 -15.49
CA VAL A 142 0.20 11.12 -14.74
C VAL A 142 1.43 11.83 -14.14
N LEU A 143 2.52 11.10 -13.87
CA LEU A 143 3.76 11.63 -13.30
C LEU A 143 4.40 12.72 -14.18
N GLU A 144 4.16 12.71 -15.50
CA GLU A 144 4.67 13.75 -16.41
C GLU A 144 4.24 15.16 -15.97
N LYS A 145 3.04 15.29 -15.40
CA LYS A 145 2.49 16.56 -14.90
C LYS A 145 3.21 17.07 -13.65
N TYR A 146 3.93 16.19 -12.95
CA TYR A 146 4.57 16.47 -11.67
C TYR A 146 6.10 16.49 -11.73
N LEU A 147 6.70 16.33 -12.92
CA LEU A 147 8.16 16.32 -13.06
C LEU A 147 8.85 17.58 -12.53
N TYR A 148 8.13 18.70 -12.44
CA TYR A 148 8.65 19.97 -11.92
C TYR A 148 9.14 19.87 -10.46
N VAL A 149 8.67 18.88 -9.68
CA VAL A 149 9.16 18.67 -8.30
C VAL A 149 10.62 18.18 -8.23
N LEU A 150 11.21 17.88 -9.39
CA LEU A 150 12.61 17.46 -9.57
C LEU A 150 13.43 18.48 -10.37
N ASP A 151 12.92 19.70 -10.60
CA ASP A 151 13.61 20.69 -11.43
C ASP A 151 15.00 21.01 -10.88
N GLY A 152 16.01 20.96 -11.77
CA GLY A 152 17.42 21.17 -11.42
C GLY A 152 18.14 19.93 -10.91
N GLU A 153 17.47 18.79 -10.76
CA GLU A 153 18.09 17.54 -10.31
C GLU A 153 18.36 16.57 -11.46
N PRO A 154 19.56 15.93 -11.52
CA PRO A 154 19.85 14.87 -12.50
C PRO A 154 18.87 13.69 -12.45
N LEU A 155 18.19 13.51 -11.31
CA LEU A 155 17.20 12.46 -11.11
C LEU A 155 15.98 12.63 -12.03
N GLN A 156 15.67 13.86 -12.47
CA GLN A 156 14.55 14.13 -13.38
C GLN A 156 14.71 13.36 -14.71
N ASP A 157 15.93 13.25 -15.24
CA ASP A 157 16.20 12.55 -16.50
C ASP A 157 16.07 11.02 -16.35
N VAL A 158 16.45 10.48 -15.18
CA VAL A 158 16.21 9.07 -14.83
C VAL A 158 14.70 8.79 -14.83
N VAL A 159 13.92 9.63 -14.16
CA VAL A 159 12.46 9.49 -14.09
C VAL A 159 11.82 9.57 -15.48
N ARG A 160 12.22 10.53 -16.32
CA ARG A 160 11.73 10.61 -17.72
C ARG A 160 12.02 9.32 -18.49
N SER A 161 13.24 8.80 -18.35
CA SER A 161 13.65 7.55 -19.00
C SER A 161 12.85 6.34 -18.50
N VAL A 162 12.50 6.29 -17.21
CA VAL A 162 11.62 5.26 -16.65
C VAL A 162 10.19 5.37 -17.20
N ILE A 163 9.65 6.60 -17.31
CA ILE A 163 8.33 6.83 -17.91
C ILE A 163 8.32 6.34 -19.38
N ASP A 164 9.37 6.62 -20.14
CA ASP A 164 9.47 6.14 -21.53
C ASP A 164 9.62 4.62 -21.60
N LEU A 165 10.43 4.02 -20.72
CA LEU A 165 10.54 2.56 -20.59
C LEU A 165 9.18 1.92 -20.29
N TYR A 166 8.38 2.55 -19.42
CA TYR A 166 7.03 2.10 -19.11
C TYR A 166 6.10 2.15 -20.35
N LYS A 167 6.12 3.26 -21.10
CA LYS A 167 5.34 3.41 -22.34
C LYS A 167 5.68 2.34 -23.38
N THR A 168 6.96 1.98 -23.52
CA THR A 168 7.39 1.03 -24.55
C THR A 168 7.29 -0.43 -24.11
N THR A 169 7.37 -0.70 -22.81
CA THR A 169 7.49 -2.07 -22.29
C THR A 169 6.22 -2.59 -21.64
N VAL A 170 5.48 -1.72 -20.94
CA VAL A 170 4.34 -2.11 -20.09
C VAL A 170 3.01 -1.85 -20.78
N VAL A 171 2.79 -0.61 -21.25
CA VAL A 171 1.51 -0.21 -21.88
C VAL A 171 1.07 -1.14 -23.02
N PRO A 172 1.95 -1.57 -23.95
CA PRO A 172 1.55 -2.46 -25.04
C PRO A 172 1.13 -3.86 -24.57
N LYS A 173 1.52 -4.27 -23.36
CA LYS A 173 1.23 -5.59 -22.81
C LYS A 173 -0.06 -5.66 -21.99
N TYR A 174 -0.70 -4.53 -21.66
CA TYR A 174 -1.95 -4.50 -20.88
C TYR A 174 -3.03 -5.51 -21.34
N PRO A 175 -3.27 -5.74 -22.65
CA PRO A 175 -4.26 -6.73 -23.08
C PRO A 175 -3.94 -8.18 -22.65
N HIS A 176 -2.68 -8.45 -22.29
CA HIS A 176 -2.18 -9.77 -21.92
C HIS A 176 -1.93 -9.94 -20.42
N LEU A 177 -1.92 -8.84 -19.65
CA LEU A 177 -1.69 -8.90 -18.21
C LEU A 177 -2.95 -9.38 -17.46
N ARG A 178 -2.75 -10.22 -16.44
CA ARG A 178 -3.86 -10.74 -15.63
C ARG A 178 -4.35 -9.69 -14.64
N LYS A 179 -5.63 -9.35 -14.74
CA LYS A 179 -6.29 -8.35 -13.90
C LYS A 179 -6.51 -8.86 -12.47
N CYS A 180 -6.40 -7.96 -11.50
CA CYS A 180 -6.76 -8.21 -10.10
C CYS A 180 -7.23 -6.91 -9.43
N ILE A 181 -7.64 -7.03 -8.17
CA ILE A 181 -7.72 -5.88 -7.26
C ILE A 181 -6.34 -5.70 -6.67
N ASN A 182 -5.80 -4.50 -6.79
CA ASN A 182 -4.58 -4.11 -6.12
C ASN A 182 -4.91 -3.55 -4.73
N HIS A 183 -4.11 -3.91 -3.71
CA HIS A 183 -4.10 -3.16 -2.44
C HIS A 183 -3.55 -1.76 -2.68
N GLY A 184 -2.53 -1.63 -3.53
CA GLY A 184 -1.96 -0.35 -3.96
C GLY A 184 -0.92 0.23 -3.00
N ASP A 185 -1.01 -0.12 -1.70
CA ASP A 185 -0.03 0.29 -0.68
C ASP A 185 0.44 -0.85 0.25
N PHE A 186 0.82 -1.99 -0.32
CA PHE A 186 1.20 -3.16 0.46
C PHE A 186 2.65 -3.07 1.02
N ASN A 187 2.80 -2.30 2.11
CA ASN A 187 4.08 -2.01 2.78
C ASN A 187 4.16 -2.57 4.23
N ASP A 188 5.33 -2.45 4.86
CA ASP A 188 5.64 -2.98 6.20
C ASP A 188 4.89 -2.27 7.35
N LEU A 189 4.34 -1.07 7.11
CA LEU A 189 3.46 -0.36 8.04
C LEU A 189 2.01 -0.89 7.98
N ASN A 190 1.61 -1.47 6.85
CA ASN A 190 0.24 -1.93 6.62
C ASN A 190 0.03 -3.42 6.89
N ILE A 191 1.09 -4.16 7.22
CA ILE A 191 1.01 -5.60 7.54
C ILE A 191 1.21 -5.82 9.04
N LEU A 192 0.17 -6.35 9.69
CA LEU A 192 0.21 -6.73 11.10
C LEU A 192 0.56 -8.20 11.27
N VAL A 193 1.52 -8.47 12.14
CA VAL A 193 1.94 -9.82 12.51
C VAL A 193 1.77 -10.08 14.01
N GLN A 194 1.62 -11.35 14.35
CA GLN A 194 1.62 -11.85 15.73
C GLN A 194 2.55 -13.05 15.86
N PRO A 195 3.12 -13.28 17.06
CA PRO A 195 3.80 -14.54 17.36
C PRO A 195 2.89 -15.74 17.06
N ASP A 196 3.48 -16.77 16.48
CA ASP A 196 2.90 -18.08 16.22
C ASP A 196 3.80 -19.16 16.81
N LYS A 197 3.52 -20.44 16.53
CA LYS A 197 4.30 -21.57 17.03
C LYS A 197 5.75 -21.52 16.54
N ASN A 198 6.66 -22.09 17.32
CA ASN A 198 8.08 -22.26 17.00
C ASN A 198 8.82 -20.95 16.68
N ASP A 199 8.56 -19.89 17.46
CA ASP A 199 9.16 -18.56 17.27
C ASP A 199 8.95 -17.95 15.87
N THR A 200 7.89 -18.39 15.19
CA THR A 200 7.47 -17.81 13.92
C THR A 200 6.43 -16.72 14.15
N TYR A 201 6.10 -15.98 13.09
CA TYR A 201 5.02 -15.00 13.12
C TYR A 201 3.95 -15.40 12.12
N LYS A 202 2.71 -14.96 12.29
CA LYS A 202 1.63 -15.09 11.30
C LYS A 202 1.01 -13.73 11.05
N ILE A 203 0.46 -13.53 9.85
CA ILE A 203 -0.38 -12.35 9.63
C ILE A 203 -1.58 -12.39 10.56
N SER A 204 -1.86 -11.23 11.13
CA SER A 204 -3.01 -10.94 11.98
C SER A 204 -3.93 -9.87 11.40
N GLY A 205 -3.44 -9.08 10.44
CA GLY A 205 -4.20 -8.02 9.78
C GLY A 205 -3.46 -7.39 8.61
N ILE A 206 -4.22 -6.94 7.62
CA ILE A 206 -3.79 -5.99 6.59
C ILE A 206 -4.58 -4.70 6.83
N LEU A 207 -3.91 -3.56 6.76
CA LEU A 207 -4.45 -2.24 7.03
C LEU A 207 -4.43 -1.37 5.77
N ASP A 208 -5.24 -0.32 5.80
CA ASP A 208 -5.20 0.81 4.86
C ASP A 208 -5.44 0.47 3.38
N PHE A 209 -6.65 0.02 3.09
CA PHE A 209 -7.11 -0.27 1.74
C PHE A 209 -7.56 1.00 0.96
N GLY A 210 -7.13 2.19 1.39
CA GLY A 210 -7.49 3.47 0.74
C GLY A 210 -6.99 3.58 -0.70
N ASP A 211 -5.87 2.91 -1.01
CA ASP A 211 -5.26 2.87 -2.35
C ASP A 211 -5.79 1.76 -3.24
N MET A 212 -6.80 1.01 -2.79
CA MET A 212 -7.38 -0.06 -3.58
C MET A 212 -7.85 0.44 -4.94
N ASN A 213 -7.50 -0.31 -5.98
CA ASN A 213 -7.89 -0.02 -7.35
C ASN A 213 -7.87 -1.30 -8.18
N SER A 214 -8.58 -1.27 -9.31
CA SER A 214 -8.48 -2.32 -10.33
C SER A 214 -7.19 -2.15 -11.12
N GLY A 215 -6.38 -3.19 -11.17
CA GLY A 215 -5.13 -3.21 -11.91
C GLY A 215 -4.72 -4.63 -12.28
N PHE A 216 -3.44 -4.96 -12.13
CA PHE A 216 -2.88 -6.25 -12.55
C PHE A 216 -2.07 -6.89 -11.43
N TYR A 217 -1.98 -8.21 -11.41
CA TYR A 217 -1.19 -8.93 -10.41
C TYR A 217 0.27 -8.49 -10.41
N ILE A 218 0.83 -8.23 -11.59
CA ILE A 218 2.21 -7.76 -11.73
C ILE A 218 2.43 -6.35 -11.14
N HIS A 219 1.39 -5.51 -11.07
CA HIS A 219 1.47 -4.22 -10.39
C HIS A 219 1.63 -4.41 -8.87
N GLU A 220 0.84 -5.30 -8.26
CA GLU A 220 0.94 -5.57 -6.82
C GLU A 220 2.30 -6.14 -6.45
N LEU A 221 2.81 -7.07 -7.27
CA LEU A 221 4.13 -7.64 -7.07
C LEU A 221 5.21 -6.55 -7.14
N ALA A 222 5.15 -5.65 -8.13
CA ALA A 222 6.11 -4.56 -8.25
C ALA A 222 6.06 -3.60 -7.05
N ILE A 223 4.87 -3.29 -6.54
CA ILE A 223 4.67 -2.48 -5.33
C ILE A 223 5.29 -3.16 -4.11
N THR A 224 4.98 -4.44 -3.93
CA THR A 224 5.50 -5.25 -2.82
C THR A 224 7.03 -5.32 -2.86
N ILE A 225 7.61 -5.61 -4.03
CA ILE A 225 9.06 -5.64 -4.21
C ILE A 225 9.65 -4.28 -3.82
N MET A 226 9.15 -3.17 -4.38
CA MET A 226 9.66 -1.82 -4.10
C MET A 226 9.73 -1.52 -2.58
N TYR A 227 8.66 -1.80 -1.84
CA TYR A 227 8.64 -1.56 -0.40
C TYR A 227 9.61 -2.46 0.37
N ILE A 228 9.69 -3.75 0.04
CA ILE A 228 10.65 -4.66 0.69
C ILE A 228 12.10 -4.28 0.37
N MET A 229 12.39 -3.86 -0.86
CA MET A 229 13.69 -3.33 -1.23
C MET A 229 14.07 -2.12 -0.37
N THR A 230 13.10 -1.22 -0.10
CA THR A 230 13.33 0.00 0.69
C THR A 230 13.74 -0.28 2.13
N GLU A 231 13.27 -1.39 2.71
CA GLU A 231 13.53 -1.74 4.10
C GLU A 231 14.60 -2.82 4.31
N HIS A 232 15.09 -3.44 3.24
CA HIS A 232 16.07 -4.52 3.32
C HIS A 232 17.53 -4.00 3.14
N PRO A 233 18.50 -4.50 3.92
CA PRO A 233 19.91 -4.09 3.80
C PRO A 233 20.57 -4.49 2.47
N ASN A 234 20.04 -5.52 1.80
CA ASN A 234 20.45 -5.96 0.47
C ASN A 234 19.27 -5.73 -0.49
N PRO A 235 19.05 -4.49 -0.96
CA PRO A 235 17.80 -4.08 -1.61
C PRO A 235 17.62 -4.76 -2.96
N ILE A 236 18.66 -5.02 -3.74
CA ILE A 236 18.49 -5.64 -5.06
C ILE A 236 18.18 -7.14 -4.91
N GLU A 237 18.91 -7.84 -4.06
CA GLU A 237 18.84 -9.29 -3.86
C GLU A 237 17.49 -9.74 -3.28
N VAL A 238 16.90 -8.93 -2.38
CA VAL A 238 15.64 -9.29 -1.71
C VAL A 238 14.46 -9.39 -2.68
N GLY A 239 14.50 -8.66 -3.80
CA GLY A 239 13.47 -8.74 -4.82
C GLY A 239 13.30 -10.15 -5.38
N GLY A 240 14.39 -10.93 -5.46
CA GLY A 240 14.34 -12.34 -5.88
C GLY A 240 13.61 -13.24 -4.90
N ALA A 241 13.74 -12.99 -3.60
CA ALA A 241 13.07 -13.79 -2.58
C ALA A 241 11.56 -13.47 -2.52
N VAL A 242 11.17 -12.20 -2.71
CA VAL A 242 9.75 -11.81 -2.89
C VAL A 242 9.17 -12.46 -4.15
N LEU A 243 9.90 -12.40 -5.27
CA LEU A 243 9.52 -13.04 -6.52
C LEU A 243 9.32 -14.56 -6.32
N ALA A 244 10.24 -15.25 -5.66
CA ALA A 244 10.11 -16.68 -5.36
C ALA A 244 8.86 -17.01 -4.53
N GLY A 245 8.56 -16.18 -3.52
CA GLY A 245 7.34 -16.30 -2.73
C GLY A 245 6.09 -16.14 -3.61
N TRP A 246 6.07 -15.12 -4.46
CA TRP A 246 4.95 -14.83 -5.35
C TRP A 246 4.71 -15.95 -6.35
N GLU A 247 5.77 -16.37 -7.05
CA GLU A 247 5.68 -17.41 -8.09
C GLU A 247 5.32 -18.79 -7.53
N SER A 248 5.49 -19.02 -6.22
CA SER A 248 5.00 -20.24 -5.57
C SER A 248 3.47 -20.34 -5.47
N GLU A 249 2.77 -19.20 -5.50
CA GLU A 249 1.30 -19.16 -5.53
C GLU A 249 0.75 -18.79 -6.91
N LEU A 250 1.39 -17.85 -7.60
CA LEU A 250 1.00 -17.35 -8.91
C LEU A 250 2.24 -17.17 -9.81
N PRO A 251 2.64 -18.21 -10.57
CA PRO A 251 3.73 -18.11 -11.54
C PRO A 251 3.51 -16.98 -12.54
N LEU A 252 4.55 -16.20 -12.82
CA LEU A 252 4.47 -15.12 -13.81
C LEU A 252 4.48 -15.68 -15.22
N ASP A 253 3.62 -15.14 -16.09
CA ASP A 253 3.73 -15.37 -17.52
C ASP A 253 4.86 -14.53 -18.14
N GLU A 254 5.12 -14.73 -19.44
CA GLU A 254 6.17 -14.03 -20.18
C GLU A 254 5.94 -12.51 -20.20
N ALA A 255 4.69 -12.07 -20.41
CA ALA A 255 4.34 -10.67 -20.51
C ALA A 255 4.54 -9.94 -19.16
N GLU A 256 4.10 -10.56 -18.08
CA GLU A 256 4.27 -10.06 -16.72
C GLU A 256 5.74 -10.00 -16.32
N ARG A 257 6.50 -11.07 -16.59
CA ARG A 257 7.95 -11.11 -16.28
C ARG A 257 8.69 -10.01 -17.01
N ASP A 258 8.39 -9.81 -18.29
CA ASP A 258 9.02 -8.76 -19.11
C ASP A 258 8.77 -7.34 -18.60
N CYS A 259 7.67 -7.12 -17.88
CA CYS A 259 7.27 -5.83 -17.33
C CYS A 259 7.84 -5.56 -15.94
N LEU A 260 8.23 -6.59 -15.18
CA LEU A 260 8.50 -6.48 -13.75
C LEU A 260 9.56 -5.43 -13.42
N TYR A 261 10.71 -5.45 -14.10
CA TYR A 261 11.79 -4.48 -13.88
C TYR A 261 11.32 -3.03 -14.11
N ALA A 262 10.62 -2.79 -15.22
CA ALA A 262 10.10 -1.46 -15.55
C ALA A 262 9.06 -1.00 -14.51
N LEU A 263 8.21 -1.91 -14.03
CA LEU A 263 7.19 -1.62 -13.02
C LEU A 263 7.77 -1.29 -11.64
N VAL A 264 8.83 -1.98 -11.21
CA VAL A 264 9.50 -1.68 -9.93
C VAL A 264 10.14 -0.28 -9.98
N LEU A 265 10.86 0.05 -11.06
CA LEU A 265 11.38 1.41 -11.30
C LEU A 265 10.26 2.45 -11.30
N SER A 266 9.15 2.12 -11.96
CA SER A 266 7.97 2.99 -12.06
C SER A 266 7.38 3.30 -10.70
N ARG A 267 7.25 2.30 -9.81
CA ARG A 267 6.74 2.51 -8.46
C ARG A 267 7.69 3.35 -7.60
N PHE A 268 9.00 3.18 -7.73
CA PHE A 268 9.97 4.08 -7.08
C PHE A 268 9.78 5.52 -7.54
N CYS A 269 9.63 5.76 -8.85
CA CYS A 269 9.39 7.09 -9.39
C CYS A 269 8.07 7.68 -8.87
N GLN A 270 7.00 6.89 -8.86
CA GLN A 270 5.68 7.28 -8.37
C GLN A 270 5.73 7.69 -6.89
N SER A 271 6.30 6.84 -6.03
CA SER A 271 6.45 7.11 -4.60
C SER A 271 7.27 8.37 -4.35
N LEU A 272 8.41 8.53 -5.04
CA LEU A 272 9.27 9.70 -4.89
C LEU A 272 8.58 11.02 -5.28
N ILE A 273 7.99 11.05 -6.48
CA ILE A 273 7.41 12.28 -7.04
C ILE A 273 6.24 12.73 -6.18
N PHE A 274 5.35 11.81 -5.80
CA PHE A 274 4.22 12.17 -4.96
C PHE A 274 4.62 12.51 -3.53
N ALA A 275 5.61 11.84 -2.94
CA ALA A 275 6.16 12.26 -1.64
C ALA A 275 6.65 13.71 -1.69
N ARG A 276 7.46 14.07 -2.69
CA ARG A 276 7.95 15.45 -2.85
C ARG A 276 6.83 16.45 -3.13
N TYR A 277 5.88 16.08 -3.98
CA TYR A 277 4.71 16.90 -4.24
C TYR A 277 3.91 17.15 -2.95
N SER A 278 3.68 16.12 -2.13
CA SER A 278 2.99 16.26 -0.86
C SER A 278 3.78 17.08 0.16
N VAL A 279 5.12 17.05 0.14
CA VAL A 279 5.94 17.96 0.95
C VAL A 279 5.75 19.42 0.54
N LEU A 280 5.55 19.72 -0.75
CA LEU A 280 5.24 21.09 -1.19
C LEU A 280 3.87 21.58 -0.67
N LEU A 281 2.91 20.66 -0.49
CA LEU A 281 1.58 20.97 0.05
C LEU A 281 1.56 21.02 1.59
N HIS A 282 2.33 20.15 2.24
CA HIS A 282 2.34 19.91 3.68
C HIS A 282 3.77 19.84 4.22
N PRO A 283 4.52 20.95 4.17
CA PRO A 283 5.94 20.97 4.56
C PRO A 283 6.16 20.58 6.02
N GLU A 284 5.18 20.79 6.90
CA GLU A 284 5.21 20.38 8.31
C GLU A 284 5.29 18.85 8.50
N ASN A 285 4.90 18.07 7.49
CA ASN A 285 4.86 16.61 7.54
C ASN A 285 6.04 15.95 6.80
N GLU A 286 7.05 16.73 6.38
CA GLU A 286 8.17 16.24 5.54
C GLU A 286 8.84 14.98 6.09
N GLU A 287 9.09 14.94 7.41
CA GLU A 287 9.77 13.80 8.04
C GLU A 287 9.04 12.48 7.78
N TYR A 288 7.70 12.49 7.84
CA TYR A 288 6.86 11.32 7.59
C TYR A 288 6.72 11.03 6.09
N LEU A 289 6.41 12.06 5.29
CA LEU A 289 6.17 11.92 3.85
C LEU A 289 7.42 11.39 3.09
N MET A 290 8.61 11.68 3.60
CA MET A 290 9.87 11.32 2.96
C MET A 290 10.49 10.01 3.47
N ILE A 291 9.86 9.27 4.40
CA ILE A 291 10.42 8.04 5.00
C ILE A 291 10.89 7.06 3.92
N SER A 292 10.00 6.66 3.01
CA SER A 292 10.32 5.71 1.93
C SER A 292 11.24 6.34 0.88
N SER A 293 10.96 7.58 0.48
CA SER A 293 11.68 8.27 -0.60
C SER A 293 13.16 8.52 -0.30
N ARG A 294 13.53 8.78 0.97
CA ARG A 294 14.94 9.03 1.36
C ARG A 294 15.86 7.86 1.02
N LYS A 295 15.40 6.62 1.25
CA LYS A 295 16.15 5.40 0.87
C LYS A 295 15.90 5.04 -0.60
N GLY A 296 14.65 5.18 -1.05
CA GLY A 296 14.22 4.77 -2.38
C GLY A 296 14.95 5.45 -3.54
N VAL A 297 15.38 6.71 -3.39
CA VAL A 297 16.14 7.43 -4.43
C VAL A 297 17.45 6.71 -4.78
N PHE A 298 18.19 6.24 -3.78
CA PHE A 298 19.46 5.56 -4.02
C PHE A 298 19.24 4.19 -4.67
N ILE A 299 18.22 3.45 -4.22
CA ILE A 299 17.86 2.14 -4.78
C ILE A 299 17.40 2.28 -6.23
N LEU A 300 16.58 3.29 -6.54
CA LEU A 300 16.15 3.62 -7.90
C LEU A 300 17.36 3.89 -8.81
N GLN A 301 18.30 4.71 -8.35
CA GLN A 301 19.52 5.01 -9.10
C GLN A 301 20.37 3.76 -9.34
N ASP A 302 20.50 2.88 -8.35
CA ASP A 302 21.28 1.65 -8.48
C ASP A 302 20.60 0.65 -9.43
N LEU A 303 19.29 0.43 -9.30
CA LEU A 303 18.50 -0.37 -10.25
C LEU A 303 18.66 0.14 -11.69
N TRP A 304 18.59 1.46 -11.87
CA TRP A 304 18.73 2.09 -13.18
C TRP A 304 20.14 1.90 -13.76
N LYS A 305 21.18 2.11 -12.95
CA LYS A 305 22.59 1.94 -13.38
C LYS A 305 22.92 0.49 -13.71
N LEU A 306 22.41 -0.47 -12.94
CA LEU A 306 22.65 -1.90 -13.16
C LEU A 306 21.95 -2.41 -14.42
N GLY A 307 20.77 -1.87 -14.74
CA GLY A 307 20.00 -2.23 -15.92
C GLY A 307 19.23 -3.55 -15.76
N LYS A 308 18.27 -3.78 -16.68
CA LYS A 308 17.32 -4.90 -16.65
C LYS A 308 18.00 -6.26 -16.53
N GLU A 309 18.90 -6.59 -17.46
CA GLU A 309 19.52 -7.92 -17.54
C GLU A 309 20.27 -8.31 -16.26
N HIS A 310 20.99 -7.35 -15.66
CA HIS A 310 21.74 -7.61 -14.43
C HIS A 310 20.79 -7.83 -13.25
N VAL A 311 19.81 -6.95 -13.08
CA VAL A 311 18.85 -7.02 -11.96
C VAL A 311 18.03 -8.30 -12.03
N GLU A 312 17.51 -8.66 -13.21
CA GLU A 312 16.75 -9.90 -13.41
C GLU A 312 17.60 -11.14 -13.12
N LYS A 313 18.88 -11.13 -13.53
CA LYS A 313 19.80 -12.21 -13.18
C LYS A 313 19.99 -12.34 -11.67
N VAL A 314 20.17 -11.23 -10.94
CA VAL A 314 20.28 -11.24 -9.48
C VAL A 314 18.99 -11.77 -8.84
N TRP A 315 17.82 -11.33 -9.30
CA TRP A 315 16.54 -11.82 -8.80
C TRP A 315 16.34 -13.31 -9.03
N LEU A 316 16.64 -13.82 -10.23
CA LEU A 316 16.54 -15.25 -10.54
C LEU A 316 17.49 -16.10 -9.68
N GLN A 317 18.72 -15.62 -9.45
CA GLN A 317 19.70 -16.31 -8.61
C GLN A 317 19.27 -16.34 -7.14
N SER A 318 18.82 -15.21 -6.60
CA SER A 318 18.34 -15.09 -5.22
C SER A 318 17.05 -15.89 -5.00
N ALA A 319 16.14 -15.89 -5.98
CA ALA A 319 14.92 -16.70 -5.96
C ALA A 319 15.25 -18.21 -5.83
N ALA A 320 16.20 -18.71 -6.61
CA ALA A 320 16.62 -20.11 -6.56
C ALA A 320 17.21 -20.49 -5.20
N GLN A 321 18.00 -19.60 -4.57
CA GLN A 321 18.54 -19.82 -3.23
C GLN A 321 17.43 -19.89 -2.18
N TYR A 322 16.43 -18.99 -2.26
CA TYR A 322 15.30 -18.99 -1.33
C TYR A 322 14.47 -20.29 -1.42
N CYS A 323 14.22 -20.79 -2.63
CA CYS A 323 13.53 -22.08 -2.83
C CYS A 323 14.30 -23.27 -2.23
N SER A 324 15.63 -23.19 -2.13
CA SER A 324 16.46 -24.26 -1.55
C SER A 324 16.51 -24.26 -0.01
N LEU A 325 16.03 -23.19 0.64
CA LEU A 325 16.04 -23.02 2.10
C LEU A 325 14.70 -23.38 2.77
N LYS A 326 13.65 -23.67 1.98
CA LYS A 326 12.35 -24.19 2.44
C LYS A 326 12.37 -25.71 2.48
#